data_AF-A0ABD3W8J9-F1
#
_entry.id   AF-A0ABD3W8J9-F1
#
_cell.length_a   1.000
_cell.length_b   1.000
_cell.length_c   1.000
_cell.angle_alpha   90.00
_cell.angle_beta   90.00
_cell.angle_gamma   90.00
#
_symmetry.space_group_name_H-M   'P 1'
#
loop_
_entity.id
_entity.type
_entity.pdbx_description
1 polymer ?
#
loop_
_entity_poly.entity_id
_entity_poly.type
_entity_poly.pdbx_seq_one_letter_code
_entity_poly.pdbx_strand_id
1 'polypeptide(L)'
;MDSKSLEVYKECQRNAFQTGIYTFVATGVSTYILQDLIKSKLPYKAFGHLLAAPLLMGSLCSYLITRKKAKICGAMWMAMEDKHTAIEKSKIDAVQR
;
A
#
# COMPACT_ATOMS: atom_id res chain seq x y z
N MET A 1 -3.53 -17.26 -18.42
CA MET A 1 -3.87 -16.74 -17.07
C MET A 1 -5.33 -16.99 -16.80
N ASP A 2 -5.65 -17.60 -15.67
CA ASP A 2 -7.02 -17.85 -15.22
C ASP A 2 -7.71 -16.54 -14.81
N SER A 3 -8.97 -16.33 -15.20
CA SER A 3 -9.71 -15.10 -14.89
C SER A 3 -9.82 -14.82 -13.39
N LYS A 4 -9.89 -15.87 -12.55
CA LYS A 4 -9.98 -15.73 -11.09
C LYS A 4 -8.69 -15.17 -10.49
N SER A 5 -7.53 -15.57 -11.01
CA SER A 5 -6.23 -15.06 -10.53
C SER A 5 -6.07 -13.55 -10.76
N LEU A 6 -6.59 -13.06 -11.88
CA LEU A 6 -6.58 -11.64 -12.24
C LEU A 6 -7.53 -10.83 -11.33
N GLU A 7 -8.70 -11.38 -11.02
CA GLU A 7 -9.66 -10.73 -10.11
C GLU A 7 -9.08 -10.58 -8.70
N VAL A 8 -8.45 -11.63 -8.17
CA VAL A 8 -7.81 -11.60 -6.86
C VAL A 8 -6.66 -10.59 -6.81
N TYR A 9 -5.85 -10.51 -7.87
CA TYR A 9 -4.81 -9.49 -7.98
C TYR A 9 -5.39 -8.07 -8.01
N LYS A 10 -6.43 -7.83 -8.81
CA LYS A 10 -7.12 -6.54 -8.90
C LYS A 10 -7.73 -6.12 -7.58
N GLU A 11 -8.31 -7.05 -6.84
CA GLU A 11 -8.86 -6.80 -5.51
C GLU A 11 -7.75 -6.44 -4.50
N CYS A 12 -6.61 -7.14 -4.53
CA CYS A 12 -5.44 -6.81 -3.72
C CYS A 12 -4.93 -5.39 -4.01
N GLN A 13 -4.81 -5.03 -5.29
CA GLN A 13 -4.35 -3.70 -5.71
C GLN A 13 -5.32 -2.59 -5.30
N ARG A 14 -6.63 -2.80 -5.46
CA ARG A 14 -7.68 -1.87 -5.02
C ARG A 14 -7.60 -1.64 -3.50
N ASN A 15 -7.53 -2.73 -2.74
CA ASN A 15 -7.48 -2.66 -1.28
C ASN A 15 -6.20 -1.97 -0.79
N ALA A 16 -5.06 -2.23 -1.45
CA ALA A 16 -3.80 -1.55 -1.17
C ALA A 16 -3.92 -0.02 -1.37
N PHE A 17 -4.51 0.41 -2.48
CA PHE A 17 -4.73 1.82 -2.78
C PHE A 17 -5.67 2.50 -1.77
N GLN A 18 -6.81 1.88 -1.48
CA GLN A 18 -7.76 2.39 -0.49
C GLN A 18 -7.11 2.54 0.88
N THR A 19 -6.36 1.52 1.32
CA THR A 19 -5.60 1.57 2.59
C THR A 19 -4.59 2.73 2.60
N GLY A 20 -3.90 2.98 1.48
CA GLY A 20 -2.96 4.10 1.34
C GLY A 20 -3.62 5.46 1.51
N ILE A 21 -4.80 5.67 0.90
CA ILE A 21 -5.59 6.90 1.05
C ILE A 21 -6.06 7.06 2.48
N TYR A 22 -6.66 6.02 3.07
CA TYR A 22 -7.14 6.09 4.46
C TYR A 22 -6.01 6.42 5.43
N THR A 23 -4.84 5.81 5.24
CA THR A 23 -3.66 6.08 6.08
C THR A 23 -3.17 7.52 5.91
N PHE A 24 -3.14 8.04 4.68
CA PHE A 24 -2.77 9.43 4.41
C PHE A 24 -3.70 10.41 5.12
N VAL A 25 -5.01 10.24 4.96
CA VAL A 25 -6.02 11.12 5.57
C VAL A 25 -5.99 11.02 7.10
N ALA A 26 -5.96 9.80 7.65
CA ALA A 26 -5.91 9.59 9.09
C ALA A 26 -4.65 10.21 9.72
N THR A 27 -3.50 10.06 9.06
CA THR A 27 -2.23 10.67 9.51
C THR A 27 -2.26 12.19 9.38
N GLY A 28 -2.80 12.73 8.29
CA GLY A 28 -2.94 14.17 8.09
C GLY A 28 -3.80 14.81 9.17
N VAL A 29 -4.97 14.22 9.46
CA VAL A 29 -5.90 14.68 10.50
C VAL A 29 -5.28 14.58 11.88
N SER A 30 -4.64 13.45 12.23
CA SER A 30 -4.03 13.28 13.54
C SER A 30 -2.89 14.28 13.77
N THR A 31 -2.06 14.51 12.74
CA THR A 31 -0.97 15.49 12.81
C THR A 31 -1.50 16.91 12.95
N TYR A 32 -2.61 17.25 12.29
CA TYR A 32 -3.25 18.56 12.39
C TYR A 32 -3.81 18.82 13.80
N ILE A 33 -4.53 17.86 14.38
CA ILE A 33 -5.07 17.98 15.75
C ILE A 33 -3.93 18.15 16.77
N LEU A 34 -2.85 17.39 16.60
CA LEU A 34 -1.68 17.52 17.46
C LEU A 34 -1.04 18.91 17.35
N GLN A 35 -0.93 19.45 16.14
CA GLN A 35 -0.42 20.80 15.92
C GLN A 35 -1.32 21.88 16.52
N ASP A 36 -2.64 21.71 16.46
CA ASP A 36 -3.60 22.66 17.02
C ASP A 36 -3.54 22.70 18.56
N LEU A 37 -3.43 21.53 19.19
CA LEU A 37 -3.23 21.41 20.65
C LEU A 37 -1.91 22.06 21.11
N ILE A 38 -0.82 21.87 20.36
CA ILE A 38 0.49 22.46 20.68
C ILE A 38 0.46 23.97 20.49
N LYS A 39 -0.18 24.47 19.43
CA LYS A 39 -0.40 25.90 19.19
C LYS A 39 -1.20 26.57 20.29
N SER A 40 -2.21 25.88 20.83
CA SER A 40 -3.00 26.41 21.96
C SER A 40 -2.19 26.56 23.24
N LYS A 41 -1.04 25.88 23.38
CA LYS A 41 -0.24 25.82 24.62
C LYS A 41 1.07 26.60 24.57
N LEU A 42 1.62 26.90 23.39
CA LEU A 42 2.89 27.61 23.21
C LEU A 42 2.70 28.77 22.22
N PRO A 43 3.29 29.96 22.45
CA PRO A 43 3.24 31.10 21.52
C PRO A 43 4.09 30.80 20.28
N TYR A 44 3.64 29.85 19.47
CA TYR A 44 4.31 29.41 18.26
C TYR A 44 3.93 30.40 17.15
N LYS A 45 4.82 31.38 16.89
CA LYS A 45 4.73 32.27 15.73
C LYS A 45 4.45 31.41 14.51
N ALA A 46 3.35 31.70 13.82
CA ALA A 46 2.86 30.96 12.66
C ALA A 46 3.94 30.84 11.57
N PHE A 47 4.79 29.82 11.69
CA PHE A 47 5.64 29.40 10.59
C PHE A 47 4.68 28.89 9.52
N GLY A 48 4.80 29.39 8.29
CA GLY A 48 3.94 29.05 7.13
C GLY A 48 3.99 27.59 6.67
N HIS A 49 4.33 26.66 7.58
CA HIS A 49 4.59 25.24 7.38
C HIS A 49 3.54 24.35 8.07
N LEU A 50 2.43 24.91 8.56
CA LEU A 50 1.35 24.15 9.21
C LEU A 50 0.79 23.03 8.32
N LEU A 51 0.85 23.21 7.00
CA LEU A 51 0.45 22.21 6.02
C LEU A 51 1.61 21.31 5.55
N ALA A 52 2.87 21.75 5.69
CA ALA A 52 4.02 20.96 5.24
C ALA A 52 4.23 19.72 6.12
N ALA A 53 4.13 19.85 7.44
CA ALA A 53 4.35 18.73 8.35
C ALA A 53 3.30 17.59 8.20
N PRO A 54 1.98 17.86 8.13
CA PRO A 54 0.98 16.82 7.88
C PRO A 54 1.12 16.17 6.49
N LEU A 55 1.46 16.95 5.46
CA LEU A 55 1.67 16.42 4.10
C LEU A 55 2.91 15.53 4.03
N LEU A 56 4.03 15.95 4.63
CA LEU A 56 5.26 15.16 4.64
C LEU A 56 5.09 13.88 5.46
N MET A 57 4.52 13.96 6.66
CA MET A 57 4.26 12.78 7.49
C MET A 57 3.23 11.86 6.85
N GLY A 58 2.13 12.41 6.34
CA GLY A 58 1.10 11.64 5.63
C GLY A 58 1.67 10.94 4.41
N SER A 59 2.49 11.62 3.60
CA SER A 59 3.12 11.06 2.40
C SER A 59 4.09 9.93 2.76
N LEU A 60 4.97 10.13 3.75
CA LEU A 60 5.91 9.11 4.19
C LEU A 60 5.19 7.87 4.74
N CYS A 61 4.21 8.06 5.63
CA CYS A 61 3.41 6.96 6.18
C CYS A 61 2.63 6.22 5.09
N SER A 62 2.00 6.95 4.17
CA SER A 62 1.27 6.38 3.04
C SER A 62 2.20 5.63 2.08
N TYR A 63 3.41 6.13 1.85
CA TYR A 63 4.41 5.47 1.01
C TYR A 63 4.87 4.14 1.60
N LEU A 64 5.14 4.12 2.91
CA LEU A 64 5.57 2.90 3.61
C LEU A 64 4.48 1.83 3.63
N ILE A 65 3.23 2.21 3.92
CA ILE A 65 2.10 1.26 3.91
C ILE A 65 1.85 0.73 2.48
N THR A 66 1.88 1.63 1.49
CA THR A 66 1.67 1.28 0.08
C THR A 66 2.77 0.35 -0.42
N ARG A 67 4.04 0.62 -0.11
CA ARG A 67 5.15 -0.28 -0.45
C ARG A 67 4.99 -1.66 0.16
N LYS A 68 4.58 -1.76 1.42
CA LYS A 68 4.34 -3.07 2.08
C LYS A 68 3.22 -3.83 1.38
N LYS A 69 2.09 -3.19 1.10
CA LYS A 69 0.95 -3.80 0.40
C LYS A 69 1.30 -4.21 -1.03
N ALA A 70 2.08 -3.40 -1.75
CA ALA A 70 2.56 -3.72 -3.09
C ALA A 70 3.44 -4.98 -3.10
N LYS A 71 4.35 -5.14 -2.12
CA LYS A 71 5.16 -6.37 -1.98
C LYS A 71 4.30 -7.61 -1.74
N ILE A 72 3.24 -7.49 -0.95
CA ILE A 72 2.33 -8.61 -0.67
C ILE A 72 1.58 -9.01 -1.94
N CYS A 73 0.99 -8.06 -2.67
CA CYS A 73 0.30 -8.37 -3.92
C CYS A 73 1.27 -8.95 -4.98
N GLY A 74 2.51 -8.46 -5.03
CA GLY A 74 3.56 -8.99 -5.90
C GLY A 74 3.97 -10.41 -5.55
N ALA A 75 4.15 -10.73 -4.27
CA ALA A 75 4.45 -12.10 -3.83
C ALA A 75 3.33 -13.08 -4.17
N MET A 76 2.07 -12.63 -4.04
CA MET A 76 0.91 -13.43 -4.43
C MET A 76 0.90 -13.71 -5.94
N TRP A 77 1.25 -12.73 -6.76
CA TRP A 77 1.39 -12.92 -8.20
C TRP A 77 2.45 -13.98 -8.53
N MET A 78 3.66 -13.85 -7.99
CA MET A 78 4.76 -14.79 -8.24
C MET A 78 4.38 -16.22 -7.81
N ALA A 79 3.72 -16.38 -6.67
CA ALA A 79 3.26 -17.70 -6.20
C ALA A 79 2.20 -18.34 -7.12
N MET A 80 1.42 -17.56 -7.86
CA MET A 80 0.48 -18.08 -8.85
C MET A 80 1.18 -18.48 -10.15
N GLU A 81 2.20 -17.73 -10.55
CA GLU A 81 2.99 -17.99 -11.76
C GLU A 81 3.87 -19.25 -11.61
N ASP A 82 4.48 -19.44 -10.44
CA ASP A 82 5.26 -20.64 -10.12
C ASP A 82 4.42 -21.92 -10.21
N LYS A 83 3.17 -21.88 -9.73
CA LYS A 83 2.24 -23.01 -9.82
C LYS A 83 1.87 -23.35 -11.26
N HIS A 84 1.60 -22.34 -12.08
CA HIS A 84 1.29 -22.55 -13.49
C HIS A 84 2.48 -23.18 -14.24
N THR A 85 3.70 -22.69 -13.98
CA THR A 85 4.92 -23.20 -14.60
C THR A 85 5.21 -24.65 -14.19
N ALA A 86 5.00 -25.01 -12.92
CA ALA A 86 5.17 -26.39 -12.45
C ALA A 86 4.17 -27.37 -13.10
N ILE A 87 2.91 -26.95 -13.28
CA ILE A 87 1.90 -27.75 -13.97
C ILE A 87 2.27 -27.94 -15.45
N GLU A 88 2.72 -26.90 -16.12
CA GLU A 88 3.14 -26.99 -17.53
C GLU A 88 4.32 -27.95 -17.69
N LYS A 89 5.36 -27.82 -16.85
CA LYS A 89 6.51 -28.71 -16.88
C LYS A 89 6.13 -30.17 -16.63
N SER A 90 5.28 -30.44 -15.64
CA SER A 90 4.82 -31.81 -15.37
C SER A 90 3.99 -32.41 -16.49
N LYS A 91 3.22 -31.61 -17.24
CA LYS A 91 2.52 -32.07 -18.46
C LYS A 91 3.50 -32.42 -19.58
N ILE A 92 4.51 -31.58 -19.80
CA ILE A 92 5.54 -31.84 -20.81
C ILE A 92 6.30 -33.14 -20.47
N ASP A 93 6.70 -33.31 -19.21
CA ASP A 93 7.39 -34.52 -18.73
C ASP A 93 6.50 -35.79 -18.83
N ALA A 94 5.19 -35.65 -18.70
CA ALA A 94 4.23 -36.76 -18.82
C ALA A 94 3.92 -37.16 -20.27
N VAL A 95 4.03 -36.24 -21.23
CA VAL A 95 3.83 -36.50 -22.67
C VAL A 95 5.07 -37.14 -23.31
N GLN A 96 6.25 -36.94 -22.72
CA GLN A 96 7.52 -37.44 -23.25
C GLN A 96 7.89 -38.86 -22.74
N ARG A 97 7.00 -39.51 -21.96
CA ARG A 97 7.05 -40.94 -21.61
C ARG A 97 6.02 -41.71 -22.41
#